data_AF-A0A3M1REL1-F1
#
_entry.id   AF-A0A3M1REL1-F1
#
_cell.length_a   1.000
_cell.length_b   1.000
_cell.length_c   1.000
_cell.angle_alpha   90.00
_cell.angle_beta   90.00
_cell.angle_gamma   90.00
#
_symmetry.space_group_name_H-M   'P 1'
#
loop_
_entity.id
_entity.type
_entity.pdbx_description
1 polymer ?
#
loop_
_entity_poly.entity_id
_entity_poly.type
_entity_poly.pdbx_seq_one_letter_code
_entity_poly.pdbx_strand_id
1 'polypeptide(L)'
;MVTFLETSLYFGYNLFLFMLFFWIWVPGILLSALLTLRYRQTVAKHLLQGKDTLWTTLWAATVFGILSSPQRKSSLQTARILWEGGISPVGILVFLIASHSLVIYFLAVLNLLLGLEFALGQVLGGILMLLLVTAAVSALGLNHPEPTTSPETTLPLLLAPYPSVPSWTDLLFSRHGWWAVLTYIGQEFRRIGLNTLIGIFLGGFFLAGGLEPWWIDLALLGGGGVLTDLFNVLIAPLFSMILCVPPLGNLPLTASLFKAYVLNYPGMVSFVLASLVQPPMIRAYTEYFGRRAGYTVTLILWGAAMGSGLLVTGIFGLFGFRPGYVPLHPLYRLWDWLWQGE
;
A
#
# COMPACT_ATOMS: atom_id res chain seq x y z
N MET A 1 -21.97 -15.46 -20.96
CA MET A 1 -21.20 -14.21 -21.19
C MET A 1 -21.97 -12.95 -20.79
N VAL A 2 -23.19 -12.73 -21.30
CA VAL A 2 -24.03 -11.58 -20.88
C VAL A 2 -24.29 -11.60 -19.37
N THR A 3 -24.66 -12.75 -18.82
CA THR A 3 -24.85 -12.99 -17.38
C THR A 3 -23.60 -12.71 -16.54
N PHE A 4 -22.41 -13.07 -17.04
CA PHE A 4 -21.14 -12.86 -16.34
C PHE A 4 -20.76 -11.37 -16.27
N LEU A 5 -20.95 -10.63 -17.36
CA LEU A 5 -20.66 -9.20 -17.39
C LEU A 5 -21.63 -8.42 -16.50
N GLU A 6 -22.92 -8.77 -16.53
CA GLU A 6 -23.93 -8.20 -15.63
C GLU A 6 -23.59 -8.48 -14.16
N THR A 7 -23.20 -9.72 -13.85
CA THR A 7 -22.77 -10.11 -12.49
C THR A 7 -21.51 -9.35 -12.06
N SER A 8 -20.55 -9.17 -12.97
CA SER A 8 -19.31 -8.39 -12.72
C SER A 8 -19.61 -6.92 -12.42
N LEU A 9 -20.51 -6.31 -13.19
CA LEU A 9 -20.96 -4.94 -12.99
C LEU A 9 -21.76 -4.80 -11.70
N TYR A 10 -22.60 -5.78 -11.37
CA TYR A 10 -23.33 -5.83 -10.10
C TYR A 10 -22.35 -5.86 -8.92
N PHE A 11 -21.37 -6.76 -8.90
CA PHE A 11 -20.38 -6.78 -7.83
C PHE A 11 -19.52 -5.51 -7.78
N GLY A 12 -19.13 -4.97 -8.92
CA GLY A 12 -18.40 -3.69 -8.99
C GLY A 12 -19.22 -2.53 -8.41
N TYR A 13 -20.51 -2.46 -8.74
CA TYR A 13 -21.43 -1.47 -8.19
C TYR A 13 -21.60 -1.63 -6.67
N ASN A 14 -21.74 -2.85 -6.18
CA ASN A 14 -21.85 -3.11 -4.73
C ASN A 14 -20.56 -2.79 -3.98
N LEU A 15 -19.39 -3.11 -4.54
CA LEU A 15 -18.09 -2.69 -3.99
C LEU A 15 -17.99 -1.16 -3.95
N PHE A 16 -18.42 -0.47 -5.00
CA PHE A 16 -18.46 0.98 -5.04
C PHE A 16 -19.37 1.55 -3.95
N LEU A 17 -20.60 1.05 -3.83
CA LEU A 17 -21.54 1.47 -2.79
C LEU A 17 -20.98 1.19 -1.40
N PHE A 18 -20.41 0.00 -1.15
CA PHE A 18 -19.79 -0.34 0.12
C PHE A 18 -18.68 0.67 0.48
N MET A 19 -17.80 0.98 -0.47
CA MET A 19 -16.71 1.93 -0.25
C MET A 19 -17.19 3.37 -0.04
N LEU A 20 -18.31 3.74 -0.66
CA LEU A 20 -18.93 5.06 -0.52
C LEU A 20 -19.70 5.19 0.80
N PHE A 21 -20.52 4.19 1.14
CA PHE A 21 -21.50 4.25 2.22
C PHE A 21 -20.86 4.17 3.60
N PHE A 22 -19.81 3.36 3.75
CA PHE A 22 -19.18 3.18 5.06
C PHE A 22 -18.22 4.30 5.44
N TRP A 23 -18.06 5.35 4.61
CA TRP A 23 -17.14 6.48 4.86
C TRP A 23 -15.77 6.01 5.41
N ILE A 24 -15.33 4.82 4.98
CA ILE A 24 -14.29 4.00 5.65
C ILE A 24 -12.98 4.77 5.70
N TRP A 25 -12.77 5.56 4.66
CA TRP A 25 -11.63 6.42 4.47
C TRP A 25 -11.59 7.57 5.48
N VAL A 26 -12.72 8.07 5.97
CA VAL A 26 -12.76 9.34 6.69
C VAL A 26 -12.05 9.30 8.04
N PRO A 27 -12.29 8.32 8.94
CA PRO A 27 -11.55 8.24 10.20
C PRO A 27 -10.04 8.04 9.96
N GLY A 28 -9.68 7.17 9.02
CA GLY A 28 -8.28 6.92 8.67
C GLY A 28 -7.60 8.15 8.08
N ILE A 29 -8.23 8.83 7.11
CA ILE A 29 -7.70 10.03 6.47
C ILE A 29 -7.65 11.18 7.47
N LEU A 30 -8.64 11.32 8.36
CA LEU A 30 -8.63 12.33 9.42
C LEU A 30 -7.42 12.13 10.34
N LEU A 31 -7.19 10.89 10.80
CA LEU A 31 -6.03 10.56 11.63
C LEU A 31 -4.72 10.82 10.87
N SER A 32 -4.63 10.40 9.61
CA SER A 32 -3.48 10.71 8.74
C SER A 32 -3.28 12.22 8.54
N ALA A 33 -4.33 13.00 8.40
CA ALA A 33 -4.27 14.45 8.26
C ALA A 33 -3.66 15.08 9.51
N LEU A 34 -4.19 14.73 10.69
CA LEU A 34 -3.71 15.27 11.97
C LEU A 34 -2.22 14.96 12.18
N LEU A 35 -1.83 13.71 11.97
CA LEU A 35 -0.44 13.29 12.15
C LEU A 35 0.50 13.90 11.10
N THR A 36 0.07 13.95 9.83
CA THR A 36 0.89 14.52 8.76
C THR A 36 1.12 16.01 8.97
N LEU A 37 0.06 16.77 9.25
CA LEU A 37 0.16 18.21 9.49
C LEU A 37 1.03 18.54 10.70
N ARG A 38 1.04 17.66 11.72
CA ARG A 38 1.84 17.87 12.94
C ARG A 38 3.30 17.47 12.81
N TYR A 39 3.57 16.28 12.27
CA TYR A 39 4.87 15.62 12.41
C TYR A 39 5.70 15.62 11.14
N ARG A 40 5.09 15.80 9.95
CA ARG A 40 5.81 15.69 8.66
C ARG A 40 7.01 16.62 8.58
N GLN A 41 6.87 17.88 9.00
CA GLN A 41 7.98 18.84 9.01
C GLN A 41 9.14 18.40 9.91
N THR A 42 8.82 17.90 11.11
CA THR A 42 9.82 17.48 12.09
C THR A 42 10.61 16.28 11.56
N VAL A 43 9.91 15.30 10.99
CA VAL A 43 10.51 14.09 10.44
C VAL A 43 11.30 14.40 9.15
N ALA A 44 10.80 15.29 8.29
CA ALA A 44 11.52 15.72 7.08
C ALA A 44 12.86 16.40 7.42
N LYS A 45 12.87 17.29 8.43
CA LYS A 45 14.11 17.90 8.93
C LYS A 45 15.10 16.85 9.42
N HIS A 46 14.64 15.90 10.24
CA HIS A 46 15.48 14.80 10.73
C HIS A 46 16.00 13.92 9.59
N LEU A 47 15.19 13.62 8.58
CA LEU A 47 15.59 12.81 7.44
C LEU A 47 16.67 13.50 6.59
N LEU A 48 16.57 14.82 6.39
CA LEU A 48 17.55 15.61 5.62
C LEU A 48 18.84 15.89 6.40
N GLN A 49 18.75 16.04 7.72
CA GLN A 49 19.89 16.32 8.61
C GLN A 49 20.63 15.05 9.06
N GLY A 50 19.89 13.96 9.31
CA GLY A 50 20.37 12.71 9.90
C GLY A 50 21.09 11.80 8.90
N LYS A 51 22.17 12.30 8.30
CA LYS A 51 23.04 11.54 7.38
C LYS A 51 24.04 10.63 8.12
N ASP A 52 24.03 10.61 9.45
CA ASP A 52 25.14 10.03 10.22
C ASP A 52 25.01 8.54 10.54
N THR A 53 23.79 7.96 10.62
CA THR A 53 23.61 6.52 10.88
C THR A 53 22.49 5.86 10.08
N LEU A 54 22.69 4.60 9.69
CA LEU A 54 21.70 3.80 8.96
C LEU A 54 20.35 3.76 9.69
N TRP A 55 20.36 3.48 10.99
CA TRP A 55 19.13 3.35 11.80
C TRP A 55 18.31 4.63 11.86
N THR A 56 18.95 5.80 11.99
CA THR A 56 18.23 7.08 11.99
C THR A 56 17.59 7.35 10.64
N THR A 57 18.28 7.03 9.54
CA THR A 57 17.71 7.17 8.19
C THR A 57 16.53 6.23 7.99
N LEU A 58 16.63 4.97 8.41
CA LEU A 58 15.55 3.99 8.29
C LEU A 58 14.30 4.45 9.02
N TRP A 59 14.43 4.77 10.31
CA TRP A 59 13.30 5.21 11.11
C TRP A 59 12.64 6.48 10.55
N ALA A 60 13.45 7.50 10.21
CA ALA A 60 12.93 8.74 9.68
C ALA A 60 12.25 8.53 8.31
N ALA A 61 12.81 7.70 7.43
CA ALA A 61 12.22 7.36 6.15
C ALA A 61 10.91 6.58 6.29
N THR A 62 10.83 5.63 7.24
CA THR A 62 9.60 4.89 7.53
C THR A 62 8.50 5.82 8.01
N VAL A 63 8.77 6.64 9.04
CA VAL A 63 7.77 7.56 9.58
C VAL A 63 7.37 8.59 8.53
N PHE A 64 8.32 9.12 7.76
CA PHE A 64 8.02 10.04 6.67
C PHE A 64 7.14 9.40 5.59
N GLY A 65 7.36 8.12 5.28
CA GLY A 65 6.53 7.34 4.37
C GLY A 65 5.10 7.16 4.90
N ILE A 66 4.93 6.79 6.17
CA ILE A 66 3.62 6.66 6.83
C ILE A 66 2.83 7.98 6.78
N LEU A 67 3.53 9.11 6.92
CA LEU A 67 2.98 10.47 6.87
C LEU A 67 2.88 11.03 5.43
N SER A 68 3.00 10.18 4.41
CA SER A 68 2.92 10.57 3.00
C SER A 68 1.71 9.96 2.32
N SER A 69 1.28 10.58 1.22
CA SER A 69 0.20 9.99 0.43
C SER A 69 0.71 8.70 -0.25
N PRO A 70 -0.07 7.61 -0.25
CA PRO A 70 0.23 6.34 -0.91
C PRO A 70 0.06 6.41 -2.42
N GLN A 71 -0.36 7.55 -3.00
CA GLN A 71 -0.56 7.60 -4.44
C GLN A 71 0.78 7.55 -5.18
N ARG A 72 0.82 6.69 -6.20
CA ARG A 72 1.99 6.42 -7.03
C ARG A 72 2.68 7.69 -7.55
N LYS A 73 1.91 8.67 -8.03
CA LYS A 73 2.45 9.93 -8.56
C LYS A 73 3.11 10.79 -7.47
N SER A 74 2.46 10.95 -6.32
CA SER A 74 2.96 11.80 -5.23
C SER A 74 4.14 11.17 -4.50
N SER A 75 4.10 9.86 -4.27
CA SER A 75 5.22 9.11 -3.68
C SER A 75 6.47 9.16 -4.57
N LEU A 76 6.34 9.02 -5.89
CA LEU A 76 7.47 9.18 -6.82
C LEU A 76 8.04 10.60 -6.84
N GLN A 77 7.19 11.62 -6.86
CA GLN A 77 7.66 13.01 -6.78
C GLN A 77 8.43 13.26 -5.49
N THR A 78 7.93 12.76 -4.36
CA THR A 78 8.60 12.86 -3.07
C THR A 78 9.91 12.08 -3.06
N ALA A 79 9.94 10.86 -3.59
CA ALA A 79 11.15 10.05 -3.71
C ALA A 79 12.21 10.73 -4.58
N ARG A 80 11.80 11.40 -5.67
CA ARG A 80 12.69 12.19 -6.52
C ARG A 80 13.29 13.39 -5.77
N ILE A 81 12.48 14.13 -5.01
CA ILE A 81 12.98 15.25 -4.19
C ILE A 81 13.97 14.75 -3.13
N LEU A 82 13.71 13.59 -2.51
CA LEU A 82 14.64 12.96 -1.57
C LEU A 82 15.95 12.51 -2.25
N TRP A 83 15.86 11.96 -3.47
CA TRP A 83 17.02 11.58 -4.29
C TRP A 83 17.89 12.81 -4.61
N GLU A 84 17.27 13.89 -5.09
CA GLU A 84 17.93 15.17 -5.38
C GLU A 84 18.50 15.84 -4.11
N GLY A 85 17.90 15.57 -2.94
CA GLY A 85 18.42 15.97 -1.61
C GLY A 85 19.59 15.12 -1.09
N GLY A 86 20.01 14.09 -1.83
CA GLY A 86 21.11 13.19 -1.46
C GLY A 86 20.76 12.20 -0.34
N ILE A 87 19.50 11.79 -0.22
CA ILE A 87 19.11 10.68 0.66
C ILE A 87 19.60 9.36 0.06
N SER A 88 20.01 8.44 0.93
CA SER A 88 20.52 7.12 0.51
C SER A 88 19.50 6.33 -0.31
N PRO A 89 19.96 5.46 -1.24
CA PRO A 89 19.09 4.53 -1.96
C PRO A 89 18.19 3.71 -1.01
N VAL A 90 18.77 3.23 0.09
CA VAL A 90 18.06 2.50 1.15
C VAL A 90 16.94 3.36 1.74
N GLY A 91 17.24 4.60 2.14
CA GLY A 91 16.25 5.51 2.72
C GLY A 91 15.08 5.80 1.78
N ILE A 92 15.36 5.95 0.49
CA ILE A 92 14.31 6.21 -0.52
C ILE A 92 13.43 4.99 -0.73
N LEU A 93 14.00 3.78 -0.80
CA LEU A 93 13.23 2.56 -0.94
C LEU A 93 12.41 2.27 0.32
N VAL A 94 12.97 2.50 1.51
CA VAL A 94 12.26 2.39 2.80
C VAL A 94 11.09 3.37 2.86
N PHE A 95 11.29 4.61 2.43
CA PHE A 95 10.23 5.60 2.29
C PHE A 95 9.11 5.12 1.33
N LEU A 96 9.48 4.56 0.18
CA LEU A 96 8.51 4.05 -0.80
C LEU A 96 7.70 2.86 -0.25
N ILE A 97 8.36 1.91 0.43
CA ILE A 97 7.68 0.77 1.08
C ILE A 97 6.71 1.27 2.15
N ALA A 98 7.17 2.16 3.04
CA ALA A 98 6.32 2.69 4.10
C ALA A 98 5.14 3.50 3.55
N SER A 99 5.35 4.32 2.52
CA SER A 99 4.27 5.10 1.91
C SER A 99 3.25 4.27 1.12
N HIS A 100 3.58 3.07 0.66
CA HIS A 100 2.63 2.22 -0.07
C HIS A 100 1.95 1.17 0.80
N SER A 101 2.55 0.78 1.92
CA SER A 101 2.09 -0.36 2.71
C SER A 101 1.77 -0.06 4.17
N LEU A 102 2.29 1.04 4.73
CA LEU A 102 2.15 1.36 6.17
C LEU A 102 1.31 2.62 6.43
N VAL A 103 0.68 3.19 5.41
CA VAL A 103 -0.20 4.35 5.57
C VAL A 103 -1.45 3.96 6.36
N ILE A 104 -1.79 4.76 7.37
CA ILE A 104 -2.81 4.44 8.37
C ILE A 104 -4.17 4.17 7.73
N TYR A 105 -4.63 5.04 6.83
CA TYR A 105 -5.95 4.87 6.21
C TYR A 105 -6.00 3.69 5.23
N PHE A 106 -4.87 3.35 4.60
CA PHE A 106 -4.76 2.15 3.76
C PHE A 106 -4.96 0.89 4.60
N LEU A 107 -4.33 0.84 5.78
CA LEU A 107 -4.49 -0.26 6.75
C LEU A 107 -5.90 -0.32 7.34
N ALA A 108 -6.51 0.83 7.64
CA ALA A 108 -7.89 0.89 8.13
C ALA A 108 -8.89 0.29 7.13
N VAL A 109 -8.69 0.56 5.85
CA VAL A 109 -9.54 0.01 4.77
C VAL A 109 -9.31 -1.48 4.60
N LEU A 110 -8.07 -1.97 4.65
CA LEU A 110 -7.79 -3.41 4.65
C LEU A 110 -8.45 -4.12 5.82
N ASN A 111 -8.31 -3.56 7.03
CA ASN A 111 -8.92 -4.10 8.25
C ASN A 111 -10.44 -4.27 8.07
N LEU A 112 -11.10 -3.26 7.51
CA LEU A 112 -12.54 -3.32 7.32
C LEU A 112 -12.96 -4.29 6.20
N LEU A 113 -12.17 -4.42 5.14
CA LEU A 113 -12.50 -5.31 4.01
C LEU A 113 -12.21 -6.80 4.30
N LEU A 114 -11.15 -7.08 5.06
CA LEU A 114 -10.54 -8.40 5.20
C LEU A 114 -10.29 -8.84 6.65
N GLY A 115 -10.56 -7.98 7.64
CA GLY A 115 -10.34 -8.26 9.05
C GLY A 115 -9.00 -7.72 9.58
N LEU A 116 -8.93 -7.63 10.91
CA LEU A 116 -7.78 -7.07 11.63
C LEU A 116 -6.52 -7.89 11.41
N GLU A 117 -6.68 -9.20 11.32
CA GLU A 117 -5.58 -10.14 11.20
C GLU A 117 -4.92 -10.04 9.84
N PHE A 118 -5.70 -9.82 8.78
CA PHE A 118 -5.17 -9.56 7.45
C PHE A 118 -4.40 -8.23 7.45
N ALA A 119 -4.98 -7.17 8.03
CA ALA A 119 -4.33 -5.86 8.10
C ALA A 119 -3.03 -5.88 8.92
N LEU A 120 -3.01 -6.55 10.07
CA LEU A 120 -1.80 -6.73 10.89
C LEU A 120 -0.72 -7.50 10.15
N GLY A 121 -1.10 -8.54 9.40
CA GLY A 121 -0.13 -9.26 8.58
C GLY A 121 0.39 -8.43 7.41
N GLN A 122 -0.41 -7.50 6.87
CA GLN A 122 0.07 -6.53 5.89
C GLN A 122 1.07 -5.54 6.50
N VAL A 123 0.82 -5.07 7.73
CA VAL A 123 1.78 -4.23 8.49
C VAL A 123 3.08 -4.99 8.70
N LEU A 124 3.00 -6.22 9.21
CA LEU A 124 4.16 -7.08 9.45
C LEU A 124 4.91 -7.36 8.15
N GLY A 125 4.19 -7.65 7.06
CA GLY A 125 4.77 -7.84 5.73
C GLY A 125 5.50 -6.60 5.23
N GLY A 126 4.95 -5.40 5.42
CA GLY A 126 5.62 -4.14 5.07
C GLY A 126 6.89 -3.89 5.89
N ILE A 127 6.87 -4.21 7.19
CA ILE A 127 8.06 -4.12 8.06
C ILE A 127 9.12 -5.13 7.63
N LEU A 128 8.74 -6.38 7.35
CA LEU A 128 9.66 -7.41 6.88
C LEU A 128 10.26 -7.05 5.52
N MET A 129 9.45 -6.56 4.59
CA MET A 129 9.91 -6.13 3.27
C MET A 129 10.95 -5.02 3.39
N LEU A 130 10.70 -4.04 4.25
CA LEU A 130 11.63 -2.97 4.56
C LEU A 130 12.98 -3.53 5.06
N LEU A 131 12.96 -4.48 6.01
CA LEU A 131 14.17 -5.10 6.55
C LEU A 131 14.93 -5.90 5.48
N LEU A 132 14.23 -6.69 4.68
CA LEU A 132 14.81 -7.49 3.59
C LEU A 132 15.46 -6.60 2.52
N VAL A 133 14.76 -5.54 2.11
CA VAL A 133 15.28 -4.57 1.13
C VAL A 133 16.48 -3.83 1.68
N THR A 134 16.42 -3.41 2.96
CA THR A 134 17.54 -2.77 3.64
C THR A 134 18.77 -3.67 3.62
N ALA A 135 18.63 -4.93 4.05
CA ALA A 135 19.73 -5.89 4.06
C ALA A 135 20.32 -6.12 2.66
N ALA A 136 19.46 -6.34 1.65
CA ALA A 136 19.90 -6.61 0.29
C ALA A 136 20.60 -5.40 -0.36
N VAL A 137 20.05 -4.20 -0.20
CA VAL A 137 20.61 -2.98 -0.81
C VAL A 137 21.90 -2.55 -0.10
N SER A 138 21.96 -2.68 1.23
CA SER A 138 23.19 -2.43 1.99
C SER A 138 24.29 -3.41 1.62
N ALA A 139 23.98 -4.69 1.39
CA ALA A 139 24.95 -5.69 0.95
C ALA A 139 25.49 -5.42 -0.46
N LEU A 140 24.68 -4.84 -1.35
CA LEU A 140 25.07 -4.50 -2.72
C LEU A 140 25.89 -3.20 -2.81
N GLY A 141 25.93 -2.40 -1.74
CA GLY A 141 26.67 -1.15 -1.71
C GLY A 141 26.23 -0.16 -2.78
N LEU A 142 24.92 -0.03 -3.04
CA LEU A 142 24.43 0.96 -4.02
C LEU A 142 24.90 2.36 -3.65
N ASN A 143 25.58 3.02 -4.60
CA ASN A 143 26.20 4.32 -4.40
C ASN A 143 25.20 5.35 -3.86
N HIS A 144 25.64 6.11 -2.86
CA HIS A 144 24.91 7.27 -2.40
C HIS A 144 24.95 8.36 -3.47
N PRO A 145 23.81 8.92 -3.88
CA PRO A 145 23.81 10.04 -4.79
C PRO A 145 24.47 11.26 -4.13
N GLU A 146 25.32 11.96 -4.87
CA GLU A 146 25.74 13.30 -4.45
C GLU A 146 24.51 14.23 -4.43
N PRO A 147 24.29 15.00 -3.36
CA PRO A 147 23.15 15.90 -3.28
C PRO A 147 23.25 16.98 -4.36
N THR A 148 22.26 17.06 -5.23
CA THR A 148 22.16 18.11 -6.25
C THR A 148 21.48 19.38 -5.73
N THR A 149 20.76 19.26 -4.61
CA THR A 149 20.07 20.37 -3.94
C THR A 149 20.50 20.51 -2.48
N SER A 150 20.53 21.75 -1.98
CA SER A 150 20.79 22.01 -0.57
C SER A 150 19.56 21.65 0.29
N PRO A 151 19.76 21.26 1.56
CA PRO A 151 18.64 20.97 2.48
C PRO A 151 17.63 22.12 2.62
N GLU A 152 18.10 23.36 2.51
CA GLU A 152 17.27 24.58 2.54
C GLU A 152 16.32 24.68 1.35
N THR A 153 16.74 24.15 0.18
CA THR A 153 15.91 24.06 -1.03
C THR A 153 15.00 22.83 -0.99
N THR A 154 15.50 21.69 -0.50
CA THR A 154 14.75 20.42 -0.48
C THR A 154 13.58 20.44 0.51
N LEU A 155 13.75 21.02 1.70
CA LEU A 155 12.74 20.98 2.76
C LEU A 155 11.41 21.67 2.36
N PRO A 156 11.40 22.90 1.79
CA PRO A 156 10.18 23.52 1.30
C PRO A 156 9.48 22.68 0.23
N LEU A 157 10.21 22.02 -0.66
CA LEU A 157 9.64 21.16 -1.71
C LEU A 157 8.91 19.94 -1.13
N LEU A 158 9.46 19.33 -0.08
CA LEU A 158 8.82 18.20 0.62
C LEU A 158 7.55 18.58 1.40
N LEU A 159 7.44 19.86 1.79
CA LEU A 159 6.36 20.39 2.61
C LEU A 159 5.28 21.11 1.78
N ALA A 160 5.61 21.64 0.60
CA ALA A 160 4.71 22.40 -0.26
C ALA A 160 3.32 21.79 -0.49
N PRO A 161 3.13 20.45 -0.57
CA PRO A 161 1.80 19.87 -0.74
C PRO A 161 0.89 20.03 0.48
N TYR A 162 1.42 20.34 1.65
CA TYR A 162 0.71 20.30 2.93
C TYR A 162 0.68 21.67 3.60
N PRO A 163 -0.48 22.12 4.12
CA PRO A 163 -0.55 23.33 4.92
C PRO A 163 0.26 23.19 6.21
N SER A 164 0.88 24.28 6.67
CA SER A 164 1.62 24.32 7.93
C SER A 164 0.70 24.73 9.08
N VAL A 165 0.81 24.05 10.22
CA VAL A 165 0.09 24.39 11.45
C VAL A 165 1.09 24.39 12.62
N PRO A 166 1.15 25.42 13.47
CA PRO A 166 2.23 25.57 14.46
C PRO A 166 2.14 24.58 15.63
N SER A 167 0.93 24.31 16.11
CA SER A 167 0.71 23.62 17.37
C SER A 167 -0.50 22.68 17.33
N TRP A 168 -0.57 21.75 18.28
CA TRP A 168 -1.74 20.88 18.47
C TRP A 168 -2.99 21.68 18.85
N THR A 169 -2.83 22.76 19.63
CA THR A 169 -3.94 23.64 20.02
C THR A 169 -4.52 24.34 18.80
N ASP A 170 -3.68 24.85 17.90
CA ASP A 170 -4.15 25.45 16.65
C ASP A 170 -4.78 24.41 15.74
N LEU A 171 -4.20 23.22 15.64
CA LEU A 171 -4.69 22.15 14.78
C LEU A 171 -6.10 21.67 15.19
N LEU A 172 -6.35 21.51 16.49
CA LEU A 172 -7.59 20.93 17.01
C LEU A 172 -8.69 21.97 17.29
N PHE A 173 -8.32 23.18 17.70
CA PHE A 173 -9.28 24.18 18.20
C PHE A 173 -9.38 25.46 17.36
N SER A 174 -8.52 25.66 16.36
CA SER A 174 -8.60 26.85 15.50
C SER A 174 -9.32 26.55 14.17
N ARG A 175 -10.02 27.57 13.65
CA ARG A 175 -10.61 27.53 12.30
C ARG A 175 -9.55 27.28 11.22
N HIS A 176 -8.34 27.82 11.41
CA HIS A 176 -7.24 27.63 10.48
C HIS A 176 -6.76 26.17 10.45
N GLY A 177 -6.64 25.53 11.62
CA GLY A 177 -6.30 24.10 11.74
C GLY A 177 -7.33 23.19 11.05
N TRP A 178 -8.62 23.41 11.29
CA TRP A 178 -9.67 22.65 10.61
C TRP A 178 -9.70 22.90 9.10
N TRP A 179 -9.41 24.13 8.64
CA TRP A 179 -9.26 24.40 7.21
C TRP A 179 -8.08 23.64 6.60
N ALA A 180 -6.96 23.54 7.32
CA ALA A 180 -5.80 22.75 6.91
C ALA A 180 -6.13 21.24 6.82
N VAL A 181 -6.87 20.70 7.80
CA VAL A 181 -7.36 19.31 7.80
C VAL A 181 -8.32 19.06 6.62
N LEU A 182 -9.30 19.93 6.41
CA LEU A 182 -10.24 19.80 5.29
C LEU A 182 -9.53 19.93 3.93
N THR A 183 -8.53 20.80 3.83
CA THR A 183 -7.71 20.93 2.63
C THR A 183 -6.94 19.64 2.35
N TYR A 184 -6.32 19.04 3.37
CA TYR A 184 -5.66 17.74 3.26
C TYR A 184 -6.63 16.66 2.77
N ILE A 185 -7.77 16.52 3.46
CA ILE A 185 -8.80 15.53 3.13
C ILE A 185 -9.27 15.72 1.68
N GLY A 186 -9.60 16.96 1.29
CA GLY A 186 -10.05 17.27 -0.06
C GLY A 186 -9.02 16.94 -1.14
N GLN A 187 -7.72 17.13 -0.87
CA GLN A 187 -6.66 16.70 -1.78
C GLN A 187 -6.59 15.18 -1.92
N GLU A 188 -6.69 14.43 -0.82
CA GLU A 188 -6.68 12.96 -0.86
C GLU A 188 -7.91 12.42 -1.62
N PHE A 189 -9.11 12.94 -1.36
CA PHE A 189 -10.33 12.54 -2.08
C PHE A 189 -10.23 12.77 -3.60
N ARG A 190 -9.68 13.92 -4.03
CA ARG A 190 -9.44 14.19 -5.46
C ARG A 190 -8.48 13.18 -6.09
N ARG A 191 -7.52 12.66 -5.32
CA ARG A 191 -6.54 11.66 -5.79
C ARG A 191 -7.09 10.22 -5.76
N ILE A 192 -8.05 9.92 -4.88
CA ILE A 192 -8.68 8.60 -4.73
C ILE A 192 -9.57 8.26 -5.95
N GLY A 193 -10.34 9.22 -6.47
CA GLY A 193 -11.45 8.98 -7.42
C GLY A 193 -11.18 8.01 -8.57
N LEU A 194 -10.46 8.45 -9.62
CA LEU A 194 -10.39 7.68 -10.88
C LEU A 194 -9.62 6.35 -10.76
N ASN A 195 -8.55 6.34 -9.96
CA ASN A 195 -7.67 5.18 -9.82
C ASN A 195 -8.31 4.04 -9.01
N THR A 196 -9.18 4.38 -8.06
CA THR A 196 -9.86 3.40 -7.20
C THR A 196 -10.98 2.69 -7.97
N LEU A 197 -11.65 3.39 -8.90
CA LEU A 197 -12.68 2.80 -9.75
C LEU A 197 -12.16 1.61 -10.55
N ILE A 198 -10.95 1.68 -11.11
CA ILE A 198 -10.35 0.55 -11.85
C ILE A 198 -10.25 -0.69 -10.94
N GLY A 199 -9.78 -0.50 -9.71
CA GLY A 199 -9.68 -1.57 -8.72
C GLY A 199 -11.04 -2.15 -8.33
N ILE A 200 -12.08 -1.31 -8.23
CA ILE A 200 -13.46 -1.72 -7.95
C ILE A 200 -14.03 -2.55 -9.10
N PHE A 201 -13.87 -2.10 -10.35
CA PHE A 201 -14.38 -2.82 -11.52
C PHE A 201 -13.66 -4.16 -11.72
N LEU A 202 -12.33 -4.17 -11.59
CA LEU A 202 -11.58 -5.43 -11.60
C LEU A 202 -12.00 -6.33 -10.43
N GLY A 203 -12.19 -5.76 -9.24
CA GLY A 203 -12.70 -6.50 -8.09
C GLY A 203 -14.04 -7.18 -8.37
N GLY A 204 -14.99 -6.45 -8.97
CA GLY A 204 -16.28 -7.00 -9.39
C GLY A 204 -16.14 -8.15 -10.40
N PHE A 205 -15.25 -8.01 -11.38
CA PHE A 205 -14.91 -9.08 -12.33
C PHE A 205 -14.36 -10.33 -11.63
N PHE A 206 -13.44 -10.16 -10.67
CA PHE A 206 -12.88 -11.29 -9.94
C PHE A 206 -13.90 -11.97 -9.01
N LEU A 207 -14.79 -11.21 -8.38
CA LEU A 207 -15.87 -11.74 -7.55
C LEU A 207 -16.90 -12.52 -8.36
N ALA A 208 -17.34 -11.97 -9.49
CA ALA A 208 -18.23 -12.68 -10.42
C ALA A 208 -17.60 -13.98 -10.90
N GLY A 209 -16.30 -13.91 -11.20
CA GLY A 209 -15.50 -15.06 -11.54
C GLY A 209 -15.52 -16.16 -10.51
N GLY A 210 -15.33 -15.86 -9.23
CA GLY A 210 -15.35 -16.85 -8.15
C GLY A 210 -16.65 -17.65 -8.03
N LEU A 211 -17.73 -17.27 -8.72
CA LEU A 211 -18.99 -18.02 -8.78
C LEU A 211 -19.07 -18.99 -9.97
N GLU A 212 -18.15 -18.89 -10.93
CA GLU A 212 -18.20 -19.62 -12.19
C GLU A 212 -17.40 -20.95 -12.11
N PRO A 213 -17.91 -22.07 -12.64
CA PRO A 213 -17.20 -23.36 -12.58
C PRO A 213 -15.86 -23.40 -13.35
N TRP A 214 -15.69 -22.50 -14.33
CA TRP A 214 -14.50 -22.42 -15.18
C TRP A 214 -13.43 -21.44 -14.63
N TRP A 215 -13.63 -20.93 -13.42
CA TRP A 215 -12.79 -19.88 -12.87
C TRP A 215 -11.38 -20.34 -12.49
N ILE A 216 -10.47 -19.38 -12.48
CA ILE A 216 -9.07 -19.58 -12.08
C ILE A 216 -8.99 -19.55 -10.56
N ASP A 217 -8.83 -20.73 -9.95
CA ASP A 217 -8.56 -20.88 -8.52
C ASP A 217 -7.08 -21.26 -8.31
N LEU A 218 -6.20 -20.26 -8.15
CA LEU A 218 -4.79 -20.52 -7.85
C LEU A 218 -4.56 -20.78 -6.35
N ALA A 219 -5.54 -20.46 -5.50
CA ALA A 219 -5.42 -20.71 -4.07
C ALA A 219 -5.58 -22.21 -3.75
N LEU A 220 -6.31 -22.96 -4.57
CA LEU A 220 -6.51 -24.40 -4.45
C LEU A 220 -5.53 -25.25 -5.28
N LEU A 221 -4.74 -24.65 -6.19
CA LEU A 221 -3.78 -25.34 -7.07
C LEU A 221 -2.58 -26.03 -6.37
N GLY A 222 -2.72 -26.43 -5.10
CA GLY A 222 -1.82 -27.40 -4.46
C GLY A 222 -2.38 -28.07 -3.21
N GLY A 223 -3.71 -28.15 -3.03
CA GLY A 223 -4.33 -28.92 -1.93
C GLY A 223 -4.19 -28.31 -0.52
N GLY A 224 -3.64 -27.09 -0.44
CA GLY A 224 -3.29 -26.44 0.83
C GLY A 224 -1.93 -26.91 1.34
N GLY A 225 -1.12 -25.97 1.85
CA GLY A 225 0.20 -26.25 2.42
C GLY A 225 1.33 -25.41 1.82
N VAL A 226 2.56 -25.76 2.18
CA VAL A 226 3.76 -24.95 1.89
C VAL A 226 4.02 -24.80 0.38
N LEU A 227 3.79 -25.85 -0.41
CA LEU A 227 4.04 -25.78 -1.86
C LEU A 227 3.06 -24.81 -2.55
N THR A 228 1.80 -24.82 -2.14
CA THR A 228 0.79 -23.85 -2.60
C THR A 228 1.17 -22.43 -2.21
N ASP A 229 1.69 -22.24 -1.00
CA ASP A 229 2.17 -20.94 -0.50
C ASP A 229 3.34 -20.42 -1.34
N LEU A 230 4.33 -21.27 -1.64
CA LEU A 230 5.46 -20.91 -2.49
C LEU A 230 5.01 -20.51 -3.91
N PHE A 231 4.11 -21.29 -4.52
CA PHE A 231 3.59 -21.00 -5.85
C PHE A 231 2.80 -19.69 -5.91
N ASN A 232 1.90 -19.48 -4.93
CA ASN A 232 1.09 -18.26 -4.86
C ASN A 232 1.95 -17.02 -4.63
N VAL A 233 2.94 -17.12 -3.74
CA VAL A 233 3.88 -16.03 -3.47
C VAL A 233 4.71 -15.67 -4.70
N LEU A 234 5.09 -16.65 -5.53
CA LEU A 234 5.82 -16.42 -6.77
C LEU A 234 4.97 -15.70 -7.83
N ILE A 235 3.73 -16.13 -8.00
CA ILE A 235 2.83 -15.60 -9.04
C ILE A 235 2.21 -14.27 -8.65
N ALA A 236 1.89 -14.06 -7.38
CA ALA A 236 1.20 -12.88 -6.89
C ALA A 236 1.86 -11.55 -7.30
N PRO A 237 3.19 -11.34 -7.17
CA PRO A 237 3.83 -10.13 -7.66
C PRO A 237 3.72 -9.94 -9.18
N LEU A 238 3.81 -11.02 -9.97
CA LEU A 238 3.61 -10.95 -11.42
C LEU A 238 2.17 -10.54 -11.75
N PHE A 239 1.20 -11.06 -10.99
CA PHE A 239 -0.19 -10.70 -11.11
C PHE A 239 -0.42 -9.21 -10.79
N SER A 240 0.22 -8.69 -9.73
CA SER A 240 0.20 -7.27 -9.37
C SER A 240 0.78 -6.39 -10.49
N MET A 241 1.83 -6.87 -11.15
CA MET A 241 2.49 -6.20 -12.26
C MET A 241 1.60 -6.12 -13.51
N ILE A 242 0.88 -7.20 -13.82
CA ILE A 242 -0.07 -7.29 -14.94
C ILE A 242 -1.29 -6.41 -14.69
N LEU A 243 -1.90 -6.51 -13.50
CA LEU A 243 -3.10 -5.72 -13.17
C LEU A 243 -2.75 -4.23 -13.03
N CYS A 244 -1.52 -3.90 -12.63
CA CYS A 244 -0.96 -2.54 -12.59
C CYS A 244 -1.87 -1.53 -11.87
N VAL A 245 -2.67 -2.00 -10.91
CA VAL A 245 -3.64 -1.18 -10.21
C VAL A 245 -2.90 -0.30 -9.19
N PRO A 246 -3.22 1.00 -9.13
CA PRO A 246 -2.64 1.89 -8.13
C PRO A 246 -2.92 1.40 -6.69
N PRO A 247 -2.07 1.72 -5.69
CA PRO A 247 -2.16 1.14 -4.35
C PRO A 247 -3.56 1.17 -3.71
N LEU A 248 -4.29 2.27 -3.88
CA LEU A 248 -5.65 2.43 -3.32
C LEU A 248 -6.72 1.63 -4.06
N GLY A 249 -6.65 1.56 -5.40
CA GLY A 249 -7.48 0.65 -6.17
C GLY A 249 -7.11 -0.81 -5.90
N ASN A 250 -5.88 -1.07 -5.48
CA ASN A 250 -5.45 -2.41 -5.14
C ASN A 250 -6.17 -2.95 -3.90
N LEU A 251 -6.75 -2.10 -3.05
CA LEU A 251 -7.48 -2.51 -1.85
C LEU A 251 -8.77 -3.31 -2.15
N PRO A 252 -9.77 -2.78 -2.88
CA PRO A 252 -10.96 -3.55 -3.26
C PRO A 252 -10.62 -4.75 -4.14
N LEU A 253 -9.62 -4.62 -5.01
CA LEU A 253 -9.14 -5.74 -5.81
C LEU A 253 -8.55 -6.84 -4.92
N THR A 254 -7.74 -6.49 -3.92
CA THR A 254 -7.19 -7.44 -2.94
C THR A 254 -8.32 -8.15 -2.20
N ALA A 255 -9.32 -7.40 -1.71
CA ALA A 255 -10.46 -8.01 -1.06
C ALA A 255 -11.20 -9.01 -1.96
N SER A 256 -11.32 -8.69 -3.25
CA SER A 256 -11.99 -9.50 -4.25
C SER A 256 -11.21 -10.77 -4.60
N LEU A 257 -9.90 -10.64 -4.85
CA LEU A 257 -9.02 -11.77 -5.16
C LEU A 257 -8.97 -12.80 -4.03
N PHE A 258 -8.93 -12.33 -2.78
CA PHE A 258 -8.90 -13.21 -1.61
C PHE A 258 -10.24 -13.93 -1.42
N LYS A 259 -11.37 -13.21 -1.58
CA LYS A 259 -12.72 -13.78 -1.43
C LYS A 259 -13.14 -14.69 -2.59
N ALA A 260 -12.59 -14.46 -3.78
CA ALA A 260 -12.79 -15.31 -4.95
C ALA A 260 -11.78 -16.48 -5.02
N TYR A 261 -11.02 -16.72 -3.95
CA TYR A 261 -10.03 -17.80 -3.87
C TYR A 261 -8.99 -17.78 -5.00
N VAL A 262 -8.70 -16.61 -5.58
CA VAL A 262 -7.73 -16.51 -6.69
C VAL A 262 -6.32 -16.68 -6.16
N LEU A 263 -6.02 -16.11 -4.99
CA LEU A 263 -4.72 -16.20 -4.33
C LEU A 263 -4.92 -16.52 -2.85
N ASN A 264 -4.01 -17.32 -2.31
CA ASN A 264 -3.99 -17.62 -0.89
C ASN A 264 -3.36 -16.49 -0.05
N TYR A 265 -3.44 -16.59 1.27
CA TYR A 265 -2.99 -15.54 2.18
C TYR A 265 -1.54 -15.02 1.96
N PRO A 266 -0.49 -15.86 1.94
CA PRO A 266 0.88 -15.38 1.67
C PRO A 266 1.04 -14.77 0.27
N GLY A 267 0.33 -15.32 -0.73
CA GLY A 267 0.23 -14.72 -2.05
C GLY A 267 -0.38 -13.32 -2.01
N MET A 268 -1.45 -13.12 -1.23
CA MET A 268 -2.11 -11.82 -1.10
C MET A 268 -1.25 -10.76 -0.44
N VAL A 269 -0.52 -11.10 0.63
CA VAL A 269 0.45 -10.18 1.24
C VAL A 269 1.51 -9.79 0.21
N SER A 270 2.04 -10.75 -0.54
CA SER A 270 3.03 -10.52 -1.60
C SER A 270 2.49 -9.66 -2.74
N PHE A 271 1.24 -9.89 -3.16
CA PHE A 271 0.53 -9.15 -4.21
C PHE A 271 0.39 -7.66 -3.85
N VAL A 272 0.01 -7.38 -2.60
CA VAL A 272 -0.15 -6.01 -2.10
C VAL A 272 1.20 -5.30 -2.02
N LEU A 273 2.22 -5.94 -1.44
CA LEU A 273 3.59 -5.40 -1.34
C LEU A 273 4.22 -5.17 -2.72
N ALA A 274 3.88 -6.01 -3.69
CA ALA A 274 4.36 -5.89 -5.07
C ALA A 274 3.74 -4.71 -5.84
N SER A 275 2.91 -3.86 -5.23
CA SER A 275 2.48 -2.59 -5.86
C SER A 275 3.66 -1.68 -6.24
N LEU A 276 4.81 -1.86 -5.58
CA LEU A 276 6.08 -1.21 -5.90
C LEU A 276 6.83 -1.81 -7.10
N VAL A 277 6.43 -3.00 -7.57
CA VAL A 277 7.06 -3.73 -8.69
C VAL A 277 6.21 -3.62 -9.95
N GLN A 278 5.52 -2.49 -10.13
CA GLN A 278 4.67 -2.23 -11.30
C GLN A 278 5.43 -1.42 -12.37
N PRO A 279 5.08 -1.52 -13.66
CA PRO A 279 5.83 -0.88 -14.75
C PRO A 279 6.18 0.61 -14.55
N PRO A 280 5.29 1.48 -14.03
CA PRO A 280 5.65 2.87 -13.79
C PRO A 280 6.66 3.07 -12.65
N MET A 281 6.68 2.18 -11.66
CA MET A 281 7.68 2.20 -10.58
C MET A 281 9.05 1.76 -11.11
N ILE A 282 9.07 0.70 -11.91
CA ILE A 282 10.29 0.17 -12.53
C ILE A 282 10.94 1.22 -13.41
N ARG A 283 10.13 1.91 -14.22
CA ARG A 283 10.60 3.05 -15.03
C ARG A 283 11.24 4.12 -14.15
N ALA A 284 10.59 4.52 -13.06
CA ALA A 284 11.14 5.50 -12.13
C ALA A 284 12.47 5.02 -11.51
N TYR A 285 12.59 3.75 -11.10
CA TYR A 285 13.85 3.21 -10.59
C TYR A 285 14.96 3.24 -11.63
N THR A 286 14.65 2.92 -12.89
CA THR A 286 15.64 3.00 -13.97
C THR A 286 16.04 4.43 -14.32
N GLU A 287 15.14 5.40 -14.10
CA GLU A 287 15.42 6.82 -14.27
C GLU A 287 16.25 7.38 -13.10
N TYR A 288 16.03 6.93 -11.87
CA TYR A 288 16.73 7.42 -10.66
C TYR A 288 18.10 6.77 -10.47
N PHE A 289 18.14 5.44 -10.47
CA PHE A 289 19.35 4.66 -10.17
C PHE A 289 20.14 4.28 -11.44
N GLY A 290 19.60 4.57 -12.63
CA GLY A 290 20.12 4.06 -13.90
C GLY A 290 19.59 2.66 -14.22
N ARG A 291 19.68 2.26 -15.49
CA ARG A 291 18.99 1.07 -16.02
C ARG A 291 19.34 -0.24 -15.29
N ARG A 292 20.63 -0.53 -15.08
CA ARG A 292 21.08 -1.78 -14.42
C ARG A 292 20.66 -1.83 -12.95
N ALA A 293 20.91 -0.75 -12.20
CA ALA A 293 20.54 -0.68 -10.79
C ALA A 293 19.01 -0.65 -10.60
N GLY A 294 18.26 0.03 -11.48
CA GLY A 294 16.80 0.05 -11.43
C GLY A 294 16.16 -1.34 -11.58
N TYR A 295 16.65 -2.17 -12.50
CA TYR A 295 16.20 -3.57 -12.59
C TYR A 295 16.65 -4.41 -11.40
N THR A 296 17.85 -4.14 -10.87
CA THR A 296 18.35 -4.82 -9.66
C THR A 296 17.45 -4.52 -8.46
N VAL A 297 17.12 -3.24 -8.24
CA VAL A 297 16.15 -2.79 -7.22
C VAL A 297 14.79 -3.44 -7.42
N THR A 298 14.31 -3.53 -8.66
CA THR A 298 13.04 -4.20 -8.99
C THR A 298 13.07 -5.66 -8.55
N LEU A 299 14.15 -6.38 -8.84
CA LEU A 299 14.31 -7.79 -8.46
C LEU A 299 14.38 -7.97 -6.93
N ILE A 300 15.07 -7.05 -6.24
CA ILE A 300 15.13 -7.03 -4.77
C ILE A 300 13.74 -6.81 -4.18
N LEU A 301 12.99 -5.82 -4.67
CA LEU A 301 11.63 -5.53 -4.21
C LEU A 301 10.70 -6.71 -4.46
N TRP A 302 10.82 -7.35 -5.62
CA TRP A 302 10.05 -8.55 -5.97
C TRP A 302 10.36 -9.71 -5.01
N GLY A 303 11.64 -10.04 -4.81
CA GLY A 303 12.06 -11.10 -3.89
C GLY A 303 11.73 -10.79 -2.43
N ALA A 304 11.82 -9.52 -2.01
CA ALA A 304 11.46 -9.09 -0.67
C ALA A 304 9.95 -9.15 -0.43
N ALA A 305 9.12 -8.79 -1.41
CA ALA A 305 7.67 -8.96 -1.33
C ALA A 305 7.32 -10.45 -1.14
N MET A 306 7.98 -11.33 -1.91
CA MET A 306 7.80 -12.76 -1.79
C MET A 306 8.19 -13.30 -0.41
N GLY A 307 9.42 -12.98 0.02
CA GLY A 307 9.94 -13.39 1.32
C GLY A 307 9.04 -12.91 2.46
N SER A 308 8.51 -11.69 2.35
CA SER A 308 7.60 -11.12 3.35
C SER A 308 6.29 -11.90 3.46
N GLY A 309 5.65 -12.26 2.34
CA GLY A 309 4.41 -13.05 2.38
C GLY A 309 4.60 -14.42 3.06
N LEU A 310 5.71 -15.09 2.76
CA LEU A 310 6.07 -16.37 3.41
C LEU A 310 6.39 -16.19 4.89
N LEU A 311 7.21 -15.19 5.23
CA LEU A 311 7.62 -14.93 6.62
C LEU A 311 6.44 -14.55 7.50
N VAL A 312 5.50 -13.72 7.02
CA VAL A 312 4.27 -13.39 7.76
C VAL A 312 3.49 -14.67 8.07
N THR A 313 3.31 -15.54 7.08
CA THR A 313 2.58 -16.80 7.27
C THR A 313 3.31 -17.74 8.22
N GLY A 314 4.64 -17.81 8.14
CA GLY A 314 5.47 -18.56 9.08
C GLY A 314 5.33 -18.05 10.50
N ILE A 315 5.44 -16.73 10.71
CA ILE A 315 5.29 -16.10 12.02
C ILE A 315 3.90 -16.36 12.60
N PHE A 316 2.83 -16.17 11.82
CA PHE A 316 1.47 -16.47 12.25
C PHE A 316 1.28 -17.96 12.57
N GLY A 317 1.89 -18.85 11.78
CA GLY A 317 1.90 -20.28 12.03
C GLY A 317 2.54 -20.68 13.36
N LEU A 318 3.57 -19.96 13.83
CA LEU A 318 4.15 -20.17 15.17
C LEU A 318 3.16 -19.93 16.31
N PHE A 319 2.15 -19.08 16.08
CA PHE A 319 1.07 -18.80 17.03
C PHE A 319 -0.19 -19.64 16.76
N GLY A 320 -0.11 -20.65 15.87
CA GLY A 320 -1.26 -21.46 15.47
C GLY A 320 -2.33 -20.69 14.70
N PHE A 321 -1.96 -19.55 14.11
CA PHE A 321 -2.87 -18.62 13.47
C PHE A 321 -2.63 -18.56 11.97
N ARG A 322 -3.70 -18.52 11.17
CA ARG A 322 -3.62 -18.26 9.73
C ARG A 322 -4.91 -17.57 9.29
N PRO A 323 -4.86 -16.38 8.67
CA PRO A 323 -6.05 -15.70 8.20
C PRO A 323 -6.83 -16.60 7.26
N GLY A 324 -8.01 -17.02 7.73
CA GLY A 324 -8.94 -17.83 6.96
C GLY A 324 -9.59 -16.99 5.87
N TYR A 325 -10.11 -17.68 4.85
CA TYR A 325 -10.98 -17.04 3.88
C TYR A 325 -12.22 -16.53 4.61
N VAL A 326 -12.47 -15.22 4.53
CA VAL A 326 -13.77 -14.69 4.92
C VAL A 326 -14.73 -15.16 3.83
N PRO A 327 -15.74 -16.01 4.14
CA PRO A 327 -16.68 -16.46 3.12
C PRO A 327 -17.33 -15.26 2.43
N LEU A 328 -17.84 -15.42 1.21
CA LEU A 328 -18.63 -14.36 0.54
C LEU A 328 -19.97 -14.12 1.27
N HIS A 329 -20.43 -15.11 2.02
CA HIS A 329 -21.72 -15.17 2.71
C HIS A 329 -22.01 -14.07 3.75
N PRO A 330 -21.05 -13.53 4.52
CA PRO A 330 -21.26 -12.43 5.45
C PRO A 330 -21.49 -11.10 4.74
N LEU A 331 -20.89 -10.87 3.56
CA LEU A 331 -21.24 -9.70 2.74
C LEU A 331 -22.66 -9.82 2.20
N TYR A 332 -23.07 -11.02 1.80
CA TYR A 332 -24.45 -11.31 1.40
C TYR A 332 -25.45 -11.10 2.57
N ARG A 333 -25.13 -11.59 3.78
CA ARG A 333 -25.98 -11.37 4.97
C ARG A 333 -26.00 -9.92 5.46
N LEU A 334 -24.86 -9.24 5.46
CA LEU A 334 -24.80 -7.82 5.84
C LEU A 334 -25.57 -6.97 4.82
N TRP A 335 -25.53 -7.37 3.54
CA TRP A 335 -26.31 -6.78 2.46
C TRP A 335 -27.82 -7.04 2.60
N ASP A 336 -28.23 -8.28 2.85
CA ASP A 336 -29.63 -8.63 3.11
C ASP A 336 -30.14 -7.91 4.37
N TRP A 337 -29.34 -7.85 5.43
CA TRP A 337 -29.69 -7.11 6.64
C TRP A 337 -29.82 -5.60 6.41
N LEU A 338 -28.91 -4.98 5.63
CA LEU A 338 -28.94 -3.54 5.35
C LEU A 338 -30.02 -3.12 4.35
N TRP A 339 -30.46 -4.01 3.46
CA TRP A 339 -31.34 -3.65 2.34
C TRP A 339 -32.71 -4.36 2.33
N GLN A 340 -32.85 -5.51 3.00
CA GLN A 340 -34.13 -6.22 3.12
C GLN A 340 -34.86 -5.97 4.45
N GLY A 341 -34.23 -5.33 5.44
CA GLY A 341 -34.89 -4.81 6.64
C GLY A 341 -35.77 -5.83 7.37
N GLU A 342 -35.18 -6.92 7.86
CA GLU A 342 -35.77 -7.74 8.94
C GLU A 342 -35.28 -7.30 10.32
#